data_AF-A0A2V9B5S3-F1
#
_entry.id   AF-A0A2V9B5S3-F1
#
_cell.length_a   1.000
_cell.length_b   1.000
_cell.length_c   1.000
_cell.angle_alpha   90.00
_cell.angle_beta   90.00
_cell.angle_gamma   90.00
#
_symmetry.space_group_name_H-M   'P 1'
#
loop_
_entity.id
_entity.type
_entity.pdbx_description
1 polymer ?
#
loop_
_entity_poly.entity_id
_entity_poly.type
_entity_poly.pdbx_seq_one_letter_code
_entity_poly.pdbx_strand_id
1 'polypeptide(L)'
;MKKIDRIREKVTIPPTSLYLSKMLDAGWRLVALEWEREMEVSGEPEVPVTETGSEEIPFGLRIAYDCRHLEDDPLEMQTLKFLAEMIVQDISFRSMADALNAREYRTRDGHPWTAASVFKLTPRLIDVAPRVLSGAEWESRKKQLTKVAWNS
;
A
#
# COMPACT_ATOMS: atom_id res chain seq x y z
N MET A 1 21.41 8.63 16.75
CA MET A 1 20.09 8.74 16.09
C MET A 1 19.01 8.75 17.19
N LYS A 2 18.06 9.68 17.17
CA LYS A 2 16.97 9.71 18.16
C LYS A 2 15.84 8.82 17.65
N LYS A 3 15.56 7.72 18.35
CA LYS A 3 14.41 6.85 18.08
C LYS A 3 13.17 7.55 18.63
N ILE A 4 12.20 7.87 17.77
CA ILE A 4 10.93 8.48 18.17
C ILE A 4 9.94 7.35 18.39
N ASP A 5 9.45 7.24 19.61
CA ASP A 5 8.33 6.37 19.94
C ASP A 5 7.03 7.16 19.76
N ARG A 6 5.97 6.54 19.21
CA ARG A 6 4.63 7.14 19.18
C ARG A 6 3.59 6.08 19.54
N ILE A 7 2.45 6.54 20.05
CA ILE A 7 1.30 5.70 20.40
C ILE A 7 0.04 6.31 19.77
N ARG A 8 -0.84 5.47 19.21
CA ARG A 8 -2.18 5.84 18.74
C ARG A 8 -3.21 5.02 19.53
N GLU A 9 -4.07 5.72 20.26
CA GLU A 9 -5.14 5.11 21.06
C GLU A 9 -6.49 5.51 20.48
N LYS A 10 -7.38 4.52 20.27
CA LYS A 10 -8.79 4.78 19.94
C LYS A 10 -9.52 5.02 21.26
N VAL A 11 -10.10 6.20 21.43
CA VAL A 11 -10.77 6.59 22.69
C VAL A 11 -12.26 6.77 22.42
N THR A 12 -13.11 6.12 23.23
CA THR A 12 -14.58 6.22 23.12
C THR A 12 -15.13 7.48 23.82
N ILE A 13 -14.31 8.11 24.67
CA ILE A 13 -14.68 9.27 25.48
C ILE A 13 -13.60 10.35 25.27
N PRO A 14 -13.93 11.64 25.20
CA PRO A 14 -12.92 12.69 25.11
C PRO A 14 -11.87 12.57 26.21
N PRO A 15 -10.56 12.65 25.88
CA PRO A 15 -9.50 12.63 26.87
C PRO A 15 -9.68 13.74 27.90
N THR A 16 -9.57 13.41 29.18
CA THR A 16 -9.65 14.41 30.24
C THR A 16 -8.32 15.15 30.39
N SER A 17 -8.37 16.36 30.96
CA SER A 17 -7.16 17.13 31.29
C SER A 17 -6.19 16.34 32.17
N LEU A 18 -6.70 15.49 33.07
CA LEU A 18 -5.89 14.67 33.96
C LEU A 18 -5.13 13.58 33.19
N TYR A 19 -5.79 12.93 32.23
CA TYR A 19 -5.15 11.96 31.34
C TYR A 19 -4.06 12.61 30.49
N LEU A 20 -4.35 13.77 29.87
CA LEU A 20 -3.37 14.50 29.07
C LEU A 20 -2.14 14.92 29.90
N SER A 21 -2.36 15.37 31.13
CA SER A 21 -1.28 15.73 32.06
C SER A 21 -0.40 14.52 32.38
N LYS A 22 -1.01 13.37 32.68
CA LYS A 22 -0.28 12.10 32.89
C LYS A 22 0.57 11.70 31.69
N MET A 23 0.05 11.87 30.47
CA MET A 23 0.81 11.57 29.25
C MET A 23 2.00 12.52 29.08
N LEU A 24 1.82 13.82 29.35
CA LEU A 24 2.89 14.82 29.35
C LEU A 24 3.97 14.51 30.40
N ASP A 25 3.58 14.15 31.63
CA ASP A 25 4.50 13.77 32.71
C ASP A 25 5.30 12.51 32.39
N ALA A 26 4.71 11.59 31.61
CA ALA A 26 5.39 10.39 31.09
C ALA A 26 6.29 10.67 29.87
N GLY A 27 6.43 11.93 29.46
CA GLY A 27 7.31 12.35 28.36
C GLY A 27 6.68 12.26 26.97
N TRP A 28 5.38 11.93 26.86
CA TRP A 28 4.67 11.97 25.59
C TRP A 28 4.32 13.39 25.20
N ARG A 29 4.44 13.71 23.92
CA ARG A 29 3.99 14.98 23.36
C ARG A 29 2.76 14.74 22.50
N LEU A 30 1.66 15.47 22.74
CA LEU A 30 0.50 15.46 21.86
C LEU A 30 0.90 16.04 20.50
N VAL A 31 0.82 15.24 19.45
CA VAL A 31 1.27 15.61 18.09
C VAL A 31 0.16 15.61 17.04
N ALA A 32 -1.01 15.02 17.35
CA ALA A 32 -2.17 14.99 16.46
C ALA A 32 -3.47 14.82 17.26
N LEU A 33 -4.58 15.36 16.74
CA LEU A 33 -5.96 15.05 17.12
C LEU A 33 -6.73 14.77 15.83
N GLU A 34 -7.50 13.70 15.84
CA GLU A 34 -8.38 13.31 14.74
C GLU A 34 -9.82 13.53 15.17
N TRP A 35 -10.59 14.21 14.33
CA TRP A 35 -11.98 14.55 14.59
C TRP A 35 -12.85 13.85 13.56
N GLU A 36 -13.83 13.10 14.04
CA GLU A 36 -14.84 12.44 13.24
C GLU A 36 -16.19 13.09 13.57
N ARG A 37 -16.99 13.38 12.55
CA ARG A 37 -18.39 13.79 12.71
C ARG A 37 -19.24 13.05 11.69
N GLU A 38 -20.37 12.51 12.15
CA GLU A 38 -21.37 11.95 11.26
C GLU A 38 -22.07 13.11 10.53
N MET A 39 -22.16 13.03 9.21
CA MET A 39 -22.94 13.98 8.41
C MET A 39 -24.05 13.21 7.70
N GLU A 40 -25.29 13.62 7.92
CA GLU A 40 -26.43 13.12 7.15
C GLU A 40 -26.36 13.69 5.73
N VAL A 41 -25.83 12.90 4.80
CA VAL A 41 -25.85 13.25 3.37
C VAL A 41 -27.27 13.05 2.86
N SER A 42 -28.05 14.13 2.83
CA SER A 42 -29.40 14.17 2.25
C SER A 42 -29.29 14.31 0.72
N GLY A 43 -28.98 13.22 0.01
CA GLY A 43 -28.86 13.22 -1.46
C GLY A 43 -28.38 11.87 -1.99
N GLU A 44 -28.61 11.62 -3.29
CA GLU A 44 -28.04 10.48 -4.05
C GLU A 44 -26.55 10.31 -3.69
N PRO A 45 -26.01 9.07 -3.65
CA PRO A 45 -24.66 8.82 -3.14
C PRO A 45 -23.66 9.65 -3.95
N GLU A 46 -23.22 10.77 -3.36
CA GLU A 46 -22.19 11.62 -3.93
C GLU A 46 -20.94 10.74 -4.04
N VAL A 47 -20.52 10.50 -5.28
CA VAL A 47 -19.19 9.96 -5.58
C VAL A 47 -18.22 10.74 -4.72
N PRO A 48 -17.40 10.09 -3.86
CA PRO A 48 -16.60 10.79 -2.87
C PRO A 48 -15.83 11.90 -3.58
N VAL A 49 -16.14 13.14 -3.22
CA VAL A 49 -15.51 14.32 -3.81
C VAL A 49 -14.06 14.22 -3.38
N THR A 50 -13.20 13.76 -4.29
CA THR A 50 -11.76 13.80 -4.13
C THR A 50 -11.43 15.27 -3.89
N GLU A 51 -11.08 15.62 -2.65
CA GLU A 51 -10.78 17.01 -2.29
C GLU A 51 -9.76 17.55 -3.28
N THR A 52 -9.96 18.77 -3.78
CA THR A 52 -9.08 19.33 -4.81
C THR A 52 -7.65 19.46 -4.24
N GLY A 53 -6.77 18.53 -4.61
CA GLY A 53 -5.42 18.41 -4.07
C GLY A 53 -5.13 17.11 -3.29
N SER A 54 -6.11 16.22 -3.09
CA SER A 54 -5.88 14.88 -2.54
C SER A 54 -5.45 13.92 -3.64
N GLU A 55 -4.25 13.35 -3.52
CA GLU A 55 -3.76 12.28 -4.39
C GLU A 55 -3.97 10.92 -3.70
N GLU A 56 -4.40 9.91 -4.47
CA GLU A 56 -4.47 8.55 -3.96
C GLU A 56 -3.07 8.01 -3.65
N ILE A 57 -2.93 7.27 -2.54
CA ILE A 57 -1.66 6.65 -2.19
C ILE A 57 -1.31 5.63 -3.29
N PRO A 58 -0.14 5.75 -3.95
CA PRO A 58 0.24 4.81 -5.00
C PRO A 58 0.29 3.37 -4.47
N PHE A 59 -0.15 2.41 -5.31
CA PHE A 59 -0.10 0.99 -4.95
C PHE A 59 1.34 0.53 -4.66
N GLY A 60 1.51 -0.31 -3.64
CA GLY A 60 2.82 -0.69 -3.09
C GLY A 60 3.29 0.21 -1.94
N LEU A 61 2.56 1.27 -1.61
CA LEU A 61 2.89 2.20 -0.54
C LEU A 61 1.76 2.30 0.47
N ARG A 62 2.12 2.53 1.72
CA ARG A 62 1.21 2.90 2.81
C ARG A 62 1.75 4.10 3.55
N ILE A 63 0.86 4.82 4.24
CA ILE A 63 1.28 5.93 5.11
C ILE A 63 2.14 5.35 6.23
N ALA A 64 3.35 5.88 6.38
CA ALA A 64 4.23 5.48 7.46
C ALA A 64 3.64 5.90 8.81
N TYR A 65 4.08 5.23 9.88
CA TYR A 65 3.62 5.52 11.22
C TYR A 65 3.84 6.99 11.66
N ASP A 66 4.78 7.68 11.00
CA ASP A 66 5.04 9.09 11.27
C ASP A 66 4.03 10.06 10.63
N CYS A 67 3.13 9.58 9.78
CA CYS A 67 2.16 10.33 8.97
C CYS A 67 2.79 11.44 8.11
N ARG A 68 4.07 11.32 7.77
CA ARG A 68 4.82 12.32 6.99
C ARG A 68 5.45 11.72 5.75
N HIS A 69 5.72 10.42 5.77
CA HIS A 69 6.32 9.70 4.66
C HIS A 69 5.42 8.56 4.21
N LEU A 70 5.64 8.12 2.98
CA LEU A 70 5.16 6.83 2.51
C LEU A 70 6.23 5.78 2.76
N GLU A 71 5.81 4.60 3.22
CA GLU A 71 6.66 3.42 3.35
C GLU A 71 6.10 2.27 2.50
N ASP A 72 6.94 1.27 2.23
CA ASP A 72 6.51 0.12 1.45
C ASP A 72 5.41 -0.65 2.19
N ASP A 73 4.31 -0.91 1.50
CA ASP A 73 3.35 -1.91 1.94
C ASP A 73 3.88 -3.30 1.56
N PRO A 74 4.15 -4.21 2.52
CA PRO A 74 4.79 -5.48 2.21
C PRO A 74 3.95 -6.39 1.31
N LEU A 75 2.62 -6.35 1.40
CA LEU A 75 1.72 -7.20 0.62
C LEU A 75 1.55 -6.66 -0.81
N GLU A 76 1.32 -5.35 -0.93
CA GLU A 76 1.21 -4.72 -2.24
C GLU A 76 2.55 -4.73 -2.99
N MET A 77 3.68 -4.55 -2.28
CA MET A 77 5.01 -4.65 -2.88
C MET A 77 5.32 -6.08 -3.33
N GLN A 78 4.86 -7.11 -2.61
CA GLN A 78 4.96 -8.50 -3.07
C GLN A 78 4.17 -8.72 -4.37
N THR A 79 2.97 -8.14 -4.47
CA THR A 79 2.16 -8.17 -5.69
C THR A 79 2.89 -7.52 -6.87
N LEU A 80 3.46 -6.33 -6.67
CA LEU A 80 4.23 -5.62 -7.71
C LEU A 80 5.47 -6.41 -8.15
N LYS A 81 6.21 -7.02 -7.21
CA LYS A 81 7.36 -7.88 -7.52
C LYS A 81 6.96 -9.06 -8.41
N PHE A 82 5.86 -9.72 -8.05
CA PHE A 82 5.37 -10.86 -8.80
C PHE A 82 4.86 -10.48 -10.20
N LEU A 83 4.15 -9.35 -10.32
CA LEU A 83 3.77 -8.81 -11.63
C LEU A 83 4.99 -8.46 -12.49
N ALA A 84 6.03 -7.85 -11.89
CA ALA A 84 7.26 -7.53 -12.61
C ALA A 84 7.99 -8.77 -13.15
N GLU A 85 8.02 -9.87 -12.37
CA GLU A 85 8.51 -11.18 -12.84
C GLU A 85 7.75 -11.68 -14.07
N MET A 86 6.41 -11.61 -14.03
CA MET A 86 5.56 -12.06 -15.14
C MET A 86 5.68 -11.17 -16.38
N ILE A 87 5.93 -9.86 -16.22
CA ILE A 87 6.21 -8.96 -17.35
C ILE A 87 7.49 -9.39 -18.06
N VAL A 88 8.55 -9.74 -17.32
CA VAL A 88 9.81 -10.21 -17.93
C VAL A 88 9.64 -11.54 -18.66
N GLN A 89 8.67 -12.35 -18.24
CA GLN A 89 8.27 -13.58 -18.93
C GLN A 89 7.27 -13.36 -20.08
N ASP A 90 6.91 -12.12 -20.40
CA ASP A 90 5.95 -11.75 -21.45
C ASP A 90 4.56 -12.40 -21.28
N ILE A 91 4.12 -12.55 -20.03
CA ILE A 91 2.81 -13.12 -19.69
C ILE A 91 1.70 -12.10 -19.99
N SER A 92 0.57 -12.55 -20.52
CA SER A 92 -0.57 -11.65 -20.79
C SER A 92 -1.22 -11.12 -19.50
N PHE A 93 -1.79 -9.91 -19.51
CA PHE A 93 -2.47 -9.33 -18.34
C PHE A 93 -3.61 -10.20 -17.80
N ARG A 94 -4.30 -10.96 -18.66
CA ARG A 94 -5.33 -11.91 -18.24
C ARG A 94 -4.71 -13.02 -17.39
N SER A 95 -3.66 -13.66 -17.90
CA SER A 95 -2.94 -14.72 -17.19
C SER A 95 -2.29 -14.21 -15.91
N MET A 96 -1.80 -12.96 -15.89
CA MET A 96 -1.31 -12.33 -14.67
C MET A 96 -2.42 -12.20 -13.61
N ALA A 97 -3.61 -11.73 -13.99
CA ALA A 97 -4.74 -11.62 -13.07
C ALA A 97 -5.16 -12.99 -12.52
N ASP A 98 -5.22 -14.02 -13.37
CA ASP A 98 -5.52 -15.39 -12.96
C ASP A 98 -4.47 -15.92 -11.96
N ALA A 99 -3.19 -15.66 -12.20
CA ALA A 99 -2.09 -16.06 -11.32
C ALA A 99 -2.11 -15.32 -9.96
N LEU A 100 -2.46 -14.03 -9.95
CA LEU A 100 -2.66 -13.27 -8.71
C LEU A 100 -3.82 -13.85 -7.90
N ASN A 101 -4.93 -14.13 -8.57
CA ASN A 101 -6.13 -14.65 -7.91
C ASN A 101 -5.92 -16.04 -7.33
N ALA A 102 -5.22 -16.92 -8.05
CA ALA A 102 -4.88 -18.27 -7.59
C ALA A 102 -3.97 -18.27 -6.33
N ARG A 103 -3.26 -17.17 -6.09
CA ARG A 103 -2.44 -16.95 -4.88
C ARG A 103 -3.18 -16.21 -3.78
N GLU A 104 -4.50 -16.00 -3.93
CA GLU A 104 -5.34 -15.26 -3.01
C GLU A 104 -4.89 -13.80 -2.80
N TYR A 105 -4.12 -13.23 -3.74
CA TYR A 105 -3.89 -11.79 -3.74
C TYR A 105 -5.16 -11.07 -4.19
N ARG A 106 -5.44 -9.93 -3.57
CA ARG A 106 -6.64 -9.12 -3.80
C ARG A 106 -6.25 -7.66 -4.04
N THR A 107 -7.14 -6.91 -4.67
CA THR A 107 -6.97 -5.46 -4.79
C THR A 107 -7.10 -4.80 -3.42
N ARG A 108 -6.78 -3.50 -3.33
CA ARG A 108 -6.89 -2.73 -2.08
C ARG A 108 -8.32 -2.74 -1.51
N ASP A 109 -9.32 -2.81 -2.39
CA ASP A 109 -10.75 -2.94 -2.02
C ASP A 109 -11.18 -4.39 -1.74
N GLY A 110 -10.26 -5.35 -1.75
CA GLY A 110 -10.52 -6.76 -1.47
C GLY A 110 -11.09 -7.55 -2.66
N HIS A 111 -11.21 -6.95 -3.85
CA HIS A 111 -11.75 -7.61 -5.03
C HIS A 111 -10.72 -8.53 -5.72
N PRO A 112 -11.18 -9.52 -6.49
CA PRO A 112 -10.31 -10.27 -7.39
C PRO A 112 -9.65 -9.36 -8.45
N TRP A 113 -8.45 -9.74 -8.87
CA TRP A 113 -7.75 -9.10 -9.96
C TRP A 113 -8.43 -9.37 -11.30
N THR A 114 -8.47 -8.36 -12.14
CA THR A 114 -8.91 -8.45 -13.54
C THR A 114 -7.77 -7.97 -14.44
N ALA A 115 -7.79 -8.36 -15.72
CA ALA A 115 -6.80 -7.85 -16.68
C ALA A 115 -6.76 -6.31 -16.70
N ALA A 116 -7.92 -5.66 -16.56
CA ALA A 116 -8.02 -4.21 -16.51
C ALA A 116 -7.38 -3.61 -15.25
N SER A 117 -7.56 -4.21 -14.07
CA SER A 117 -6.93 -3.71 -12.84
C SER A 117 -5.42 -3.94 -12.82
N VAL A 118 -4.94 -5.03 -13.43
CA VAL A 118 -3.49 -5.26 -13.63
C VAL A 118 -2.92 -4.23 -14.60
N PHE A 119 -3.60 -3.95 -15.72
CA PHE A 119 -3.17 -2.92 -16.68
C PHE A 119 -3.08 -1.52 -16.04
N LYS A 120 -4.02 -1.17 -15.16
CA LYS A 120 -3.97 0.10 -14.41
C LYS A 120 -2.72 0.23 -13.53
N LEU A 121 -2.08 -0.88 -13.14
CA LEU A 121 -0.82 -0.86 -12.38
C LEU A 121 0.43 -0.68 -13.24
N THR A 122 0.33 -0.69 -14.58
CA THR A 122 1.50 -0.56 -15.45
C THR A 122 2.34 0.68 -15.19
N PRO A 123 1.78 1.90 -15.01
CA PRO A 123 2.58 3.08 -14.66
C PRO A 123 3.38 2.86 -13.38
N ARG A 124 2.74 2.28 -12.36
CA ARG A 124 3.39 2.00 -11.09
C ARG A 124 4.53 0.98 -11.23
N LEU A 125 4.33 -0.05 -12.05
CA LEU A 125 5.36 -1.04 -12.35
C LEU A 125 6.57 -0.42 -13.03
N ILE A 126 6.38 0.55 -13.94
CA ILE A 126 7.48 1.31 -14.55
C ILE A 126 8.29 2.05 -13.48
N ASP A 127 7.62 2.69 -12.52
CA ASP A 127 8.29 3.44 -11.44
C ASP A 127 9.09 2.55 -10.48
N VAL A 128 8.54 1.38 -10.10
CA VAL A 128 9.20 0.49 -9.14
C VAL A 128 10.16 -0.49 -9.77
N ALA A 129 10.00 -0.81 -11.05
CA ALA A 129 10.77 -1.84 -11.73
C ALA A 129 12.29 -1.67 -11.56
N PRO A 130 12.89 -0.48 -11.71
CA PRO A 130 14.33 -0.33 -11.50
C PRO A 130 14.80 -0.77 -10.11
N ARG A 131 14.02 -0.48 -9.06
CA ARG A 131 14.35 -0.84 -7.67
C ARG A 131 14.07 -2.31 -7.38
N VAL A 132 13.00 -2.85 -7.94
CA VAL A 132 12.59 -4.26 -7.77
C VAL A 132 13.51 -5.20 -8.53
N LEU A 133 13.90 -4.82 -9.74
CA LEU A 133 14.69 -5.62 -10.68
C LEU A 133 16.21 -5.35 -10.58
N SER A 134 16.68 -4.62 -9.57
CA SER A 134 18.11 -4.39 -9.31
C SER A 134 18.67 -5.17 -8.12
N GLY A 135 17.82 -5.91 -7.38
CA GLY A 135 18.24 -6.64 -6.18
C GLY A 135 19.00 -7.94 -6.49
N ALA A 136 19.88 -8.38 -5.58
CA ALA A 136 20.55 -9.68 -5.66
C ALA A 136 19.57 -10.87 -5.74
N GLU A 137 18.40 -10.72 -5.12
CA GLU A 137 17.28 -11.67 -5.19
C GLU A 137 16.71 -11.76 -6.61
N TRP A 138 16.63 -10.63 -7.33
CA TRP A 138 16.19 -10.59 -8.71
C TRP A 138 17.22 -11.23 -9.64
N GLU A 139 18.51 -10.92 -9.50
CA GLU A 139 19.57 -11.57 -10.29
C GLU A 139 19.56 -13.10 -10.13
N SER A 140 19.28 -13.57 -8.91
CA SER A 140 19.13 -15.00 -8.62
C SER A 140 17.88 -15.60 -9.28
N ARG A 141 16.74 -14.89 -9.21
CA ARG A 141 15.48 -15.31 -9.87
C ARG A 141 15.57 -15.26 -11.39
N LYS A 142 16.18 -14.22 -11.98
CA LYS A 142 16.42 -14.09 -13.42
C LYS A 142 17.17 -15.29 -13.98
N LYS A 143 18.21 -15.78 -13.28
CA LYS A 143 18.94 -17.01 -13.66
C LYS A 143 18.06 -18.26 -13.68
N GLN A 144 17.05 -18.35 -12.79
CA GLN A 144 16.09 -19.45 -12.77
C GLN A 144 15.06 -19.30 -13.91
N LEU A 145 14.55 -18.09 -14.13
CA LEU A 145 13.59 -17.77 -15.20
C LEU A 145 14.16 -18.06 -16.59
N THR A 146 15.42 -17.68 -16.85
CA THR A 146 16.10 -17.96 -18.13
C THR A 146 16.37 -19.45 -18.36
N LYS A 147 16.54 -20.24 -17.30
CA LYS A 147 16.73 -21.70 -17.41
C LYS A 147 15.44 -22.43 -17.74
N VAL A 148 14.30 -21.96 -17.25
CA VAL A 148 12.99 -22.57 -17.52
C VAL A 148 12.53 -22.28 -18.95
N ALA A 149 12.76 -21.06 -19.45
CA ALA A 149 12.41 -20.67 -20.82
C ALA A 149 13.21 -21.42 -21.91
N TRP A 150 14.41 -21.93 -21.58
CA TRP A 150 15.24 -22.69 -22.54
C TRP A 150 14.91 -24.19 -22.57
N ASN A 151 14.21 -24.69 -21.55
CA ASN A 151 13.88 -26.12 -21.40
C ASN A 151 12.40 -26.43 -21.71
N SER A 152 11.66 -25.49 -22.32
CA SER A 152 10.26 -25.65 -22.73
C SER A 152 10.12 -25.63 -24.24
#